data_AF-A0A7G1NJE1-F1
#
_entry.id   AF-A0A7G1NJE1-F1
#
_cell.length_a   1.000
_cell.length_b   1.000
_cell.length_c   1.000
_cell.angle_alpha   90.00
_cell.angle_beta   90.00
_cell.angle_gamma   90.00
#
_symmetry.space_group_name_H-M   'P 1'
#
loop_
_entity.id
_entity.type
_entity.pdbx_description
1 polymer ?
#
loop_
_entity_poly.entity_id
_entity_poly.type
_entity_poly.pdbx_seq_one_letter_code
_entity_poly.pdbx_strand_id
1 'polypeptide(L)' 'MWFKSSYSSGNDGNSCVELAVTPGTVHVRDSKNVEGPRLAITPGAWADFVAHASRALTG' A
#
# COMPACT_ATOMS: atom_id res chain seq x y z
N MET A 1 3.01 -8.53 -9.38
CA MET A 1 3.11 -7.25 -10.12
C MET A 1 2.83 -6.12 -9.16
N TRP A 2 3.51 -4.97 -9.29
CA TRP A 2 3.27 -3.79 -8.45
C TRP A 2 2.12 -2.94 -9.03
N PHE A 3 1.22 -2.51 -8.15
CA PHE A 3 0.12 -1.61 -8.43
C PHE A 3 0.32 -0.30 -7.68
N LYS A 4 0.11 0.82 -8.36
CA LYS A 4 0.33 2.16 -7.84
C LYS A 4 -1.01 2.83 -7.55
N SER A 5 -1.16 3.48 -6.40
CA SER A 5 -2.43 4.10 -6.01
C SER A 5 -2.81 5.31 -6.90
N SER A 6 -4.11 5.47 -7.16
CA SER A 6 -4.67 6.51 -8.05
C SER A 6 -5.14 7.78 -7.32
N TYR A 7 -5.08 7.83 -5.98
CA TYR A 7 -5.45 9.01 -5.18
C TYR A 7 -4.26 10.00 -5.17
N SER A 8 -4.17 10.83 -6.21
CA SER A 8 -3.03 11.73 -6.47
C SER A 8 -3.44 13.20 -6.65
N SER A 9 -4.54 13.63 -6.03
CA SER A 9 -5.10 14.98 -6.21
C SER A 9 -4.37 16.06 -5.39
N GLY A 10 -3.05 16.10 -5.49
CA GLY A 10 -2.20 17.19 -5.02
C GLY A 10 -1.13 17.45 -6.08
N ASN A 11 -0.73 18.70 -6.26
CA ASN A 11 0.08 19.25 -7.37
C ASN A 11 1.45 18.56 -7.65
N ASP A 12 1.76 17.46 -6.99
CA ASP A 12 3.10 16.86 -6.93
C ASP A 12 3.19 15.46 -7.55
N GLY A 13 2.11 14.94 -8.18
CA GLY A 13 2.17 13.80 -9.12
C GLY A 13 2.71 12.47 -8.58
N ASN A 14 2.91 12.33 -7.28
CA ASN A 14 3.64 11.21 -6.69
C ASN A 14 2.70 10.29 -5.91
N SER A 15 2.36 9.12 -6.45
CA SER A 15 1.75 8.07 -5.62
C SER A 15 2.76 7.64 -4.57
N CYS A 16 2.44 7.79 -3.28
CA CYS A 16 3.39 7.57 -2.20
C CYS A 16 3.67 6.09 -1.93
N VAL A 17 2.77 5.17 -2.32
CA VAL A 17 2.92 3.73 -2.06
C VAL A 17 2.56 2.85 -3.25
N GLU A 18 3.23 1.71 -3.37
CA GLU A 18 2.91 0.64 -4.31
C GLU A 18 2.68 -0.68 -3.58
N LEU A 19 1.79 -1.52 -4.14
CA LEU A 19 1.40 -2.81 -3.59
C LEU A 19 1.66 -3.95 -4.58
N ALA A 20 2.18 -5.09 -4.11
CA ALA A 20 2.26 -6.31 -4.92
C ALA A 20 1.67 -7.49 -4.14
N VAL A 21 0.63 -8.10 -4.70
CA VAL A 21 0.02 -9.31 -4.17
C VAL A 21 0.76 -10.53 -4.75
N THR A 22 1.19 -11.43 -3.88
CA THR A 22 1.85 -12.70 -4.20
C THR A 22 1.19 -13.82 -3.41
N PRO A 23 1.39 -15.10 -3.78
CA PRO A 23 0.89 -16.21 -2.97
C PRO A 23 1.40 -16.12 -1.53
N GLY A 24 0.49 -15.88 -0.59
CA GLY A 24 0.79 -15.84 0.84
C GLY A 24 1.40 -14.54 1.38
N THR A 25 1.57 -13.49 0.57
CA THR A 25 2.12 -12.21 1.06
C THR A 25 1.65 -11.01 0.23
N VAL A 26 1.35 -9.91 0.93
CA VAL A 26 1.15 -8.58 0.35
C VAL A 26 2.40 -7.75 0.62
N HIS A 27 3.05 -7.28 -0.43
CA HIS A 27 4.18 -6.39 -0.32
C HIS A 27 3.75 -4.93 -0.45
N VAL A 28 4.34 -4.07 0.38
CA VAL A 28 4.14 -2.62 0.35
C VAL A 28 5.49 -1.93 0.29
N ARG A 29 5.63 -0.91 -0.57
CA ARG A 29 6.83 -0.07 -0.60
C ARG A 29 6.47 1.39 -0.88
N ASP A 30 7.40 2.28 -0.55
CA ASP A 30 7.34 3.67 -0.97
C ASP A 30 7.72 3.77 -2.46
N SER A 31 6.88 4.44 -3.26
CA SER A 31 7.14 4.53 -4.71
C SER A 31 8.29 5.48 -5.06
N LYS A 32 8.66 6.39 -4.16
CA LYS A 32 9.76 7.35 -4.34
C LYS A 32 11.11 6.73 -3.95
N ASN A 33 11.10 5.67 -3.16
CA ASN A 33 12.28 4.93 -2.73
C ASN A 33 12.13 3.42 -3.02
N VAL A 34 12.15 3.06 -4.31
CA VAL A 34 11.93 1.68 -4.79
C VAL A 34 12.99 0.66 -4.33
N GLU A 35 14.21 1.16 -4.04
CA GLU A 35 15.34 0.41 -3.48
C GLU A 35 15.32 0.39 -1.94
N GLY A 36 14.40 1.13 -1.33
CA GLY A 36 14.23 1.17 0.11
C GLY A 36 13.56 -0.09 0.69
N PRO A 37 13.37 -0.11 2.02
CA PRO A 37 12.73 -1.22 2.71
C PRO A 37 11.32 -1.51 2.18
N ARG A 38 10.96 -2.80 2.18
CA ARG A 38 9.65 -3.30 1.74
C ARG A 38 9.00 -4.04 2.89
N LEU A 39 7.72 -3.76 3.12
CA LEU A 39 6.93 -4.54 4.07
C LEU A 39 6.46 -5.82 3.38
N ALA A 40 6.43 -6.91 4.12
CA ALA A 40 5.88 -8.20 3.72
C ALA A 40 4.83 -8.59 4.75
N ILE A 41 3.56 -8.54 4.36
CA ILE A 41 2.42 -8.66 5.27
C ILE A 41 1.66 -9.93 4.92
N THR A 42 1.29 -10.72 5.93
CA THR A 42 0.46 -11.91 5.71
C THR A 42 -0.95 -11.51 5.28
N PRO A 43 -1.69 -12.35 4.52
CA PRO A 43 -3.02 -12.00 4.03
C PRO A 43 -4.01 -11.64 5.14
N GLY A 44 -3.95 -12.35 6.28
CA GLY A 44 -4.81 -12.05 7.44
C GLY A 44 -4.51 -10.67 8.04
N ALA A 45 -3.24 -10.37 8.31
CA ALA A 45 -2.85 -9.07 8.85
C ALA A 45 -3.15 -7.91 7.87
N TRP A 46 -3.04 -8.16 6.56
CA TRP A 46 -3.44 -7.18 5.55
C TRP A 46 -4.94 -6.90 5.58
N ALA A 47 -5.79 -7.93 5.72
CA ALA A 47 -7.23 -7.78 5.83
C ALA A 47 -7.63 -6.95 7.07
N ASP A 48 -7.02 -7.25 8.22
CA ASP A 48 -7.25 -6.51 9.46
C ASP A 48 -6.82 -5.04 9.33
N PHE A 49 -5.66 -4.80 8.70
CA PHE A 49 -5.17 -3.45 8.43
C PHE A 49 -6.13 -2.65 7.56
N VAL A 50 -6.64 -3.22 6.46
CA VAL A 50 -7.59 -2.56 5.56
C VAL A 50 -8.93 -2.28 6.26
N ALA A 51 -9.42 -3.23 7.06
CA ALA A 51 -10.63 -3.05 7.87
C ALA A 51 -10.48 -1.90 8.87
N HIS A 52 -9.32 -1.78 9.51
CA HIS A 52 -9.01 -0.66 10.40
C HIS A 52 -8.92 0.68 9.63
N ALA A 53 -8.13 0.72 8.56
CA ALA A 53 -7.88 1.93 7.78
C ALA A 53 -9.15 2.50 7.12
N SER A 54 -10.04 1.65 6.63
CA SER A 54 -11.30 2.07 6.01
C SER A 54 -12.27 2.71 7.00
N ARG A 55 -12.31 2.24 8.26
CA ARG A 55 -13.13 2.86 9.32
C ARG A 55 -12.61 4.23 9.73
N ALA A 56 -11.28 4.42 9.70
CA ALA A 56 -10.65 5.71 10.01
C ALA A 56 -10.94 6.80 8.96
N LEU A 57 -11.34 6.43 7.74
CA LEU A 57 -11.69 7.37 6.67
C LEU A 57 -13.16 7.85 6.72
N THR A 58 -13.99 7.24 7.58
CA THR A 58 -15.40 7.61 7.81
C THR A 58 -15.63 8.43 9.08
N GLY A 59 -14.55 8.89 9.73
CA GLY A 59 -14.57 9.73 10.94
C GLY A 59 -14.14 11.16 10.67
#